data_AF-A0A945AFS3-F1
#
_entry.id   AF-A0A945AFS3-F1
#
_cell.length_a   1.000
_cell.length_b   1.000
_cell.length_c   1.000
_cell.angle_alpha   90.00
_cell.angle_beta   90.00
_cell.angle_gamma   90.00
#
_symmetry.space_group_name_H-M   'P 1'
#
loop_
_entity.id
_entity.type
_entity.pdbx_description
1 polymer ?
#
loop_
_entity_poly.entity_id
_entity_poly.type
_entity_poly.pdbx_seq_one_letter_code
_entity_poly.pdbx_strand_id
1 'polypeptide(L)'
;MIWGIVAALIMGVLSYRLRLLSLSGALAAVALGIPVFGFGGWMWAVPMLAFFLLSNLLGKVGKARKAQFDLVFEKGGQRDIYQVLANGGVAGVIAVIYAVTGRVDLFPLYCTALAAAAADTWATELGTLAKGT
;
A
#
# COMPACT_ATOMS: atom_id res chain seq x y z
N MET A 1 -4.01 -3.63 20.25
CA MET A 1 -2.77 -2.82 20.26
C MET A 1 -1.50 -3.65 20.01
N ILE A 2 -1.00 -4.47 20.95
CA ILE A 2 0.29 -5.19 20.81
C ILE A 2 0.33 -6.08 19.55
N TRP A 3 -0.71 -6.88 19.34
CA TRP A 3 -0.85 -7.73 18.14
C TRP A 3 -0.82 -6.94 16.83
N GLY A 4 -1.35 -5.72 16.82
CA GLY A 4 -1.33 -4.86 15.63
C GLY A 4 0.04 -4.27 15.34
N ILE A 5 0.81 -3.93 16.38
CA ILE A 5 2.21 -3.49 16.23
C ILE A 5 3.05 -4.65 15.69
N VAL A 6 2.90 -5.85 16.26
CA VAL A 6 3.59 -7.06 15.80
C VAL A 6 3.24 -7.37 14.34
N ALA A 7 1.96 -7.32 13.97
CA ALA A 7 1.51 -7.50 12.59
C ALA A 7 2.11 -6.46 11.64
N ALA A 8 2.11 -5.18 12.03
CA ALA A 8 2.70 -4.10 11.23
C ALA A 8 4.21 -4.32 11.02
N LEU A 9 4.95 -4.70 12.07
CA LEU A 9 6.38 -5.01 11.99
C LEU A 9 6.66 -6.22 11.10
N ILE A 10 5.91 -7.31 11.26
CA ILE A 10 6.02 -8.51 10.41
C ILE A 10 5.78 -8.12 8.95
N MET A 11 4.71 -7.38 8.67
CA MET A 11 4.41 -6.90 7.32
C MET A 11 5.51 -6.02 6.74
N GLY A 12 6.07 -5.09 7.52
CA GLY A 12 7.19 -4.25 7.11
C GLY A 12 8.44 -5.07 6.76
N VAL A 13 8.84 -5.99 7.64
CA VAL A 13 10.00 -6.87 7.44
C VAL A 13 9.81 -7.77 6.23
N LEU A 14 8.64 -8.41 6.09
CA LEU A 14 8.32 -9.24 4.93
C LEU A 14 8.34 -8.43 3.64
N SER A 15 7.75 -7.24 3.65
CA SER A 15 7.70 -6.37 2.46
C SER A 15 9.09 -5.92 2.01
N TYR A 16 9.99 -5.65 2.95
CA TYR A 16 11.40 -5.35 2.66
C TYR A 16 12.14 -6.59 2.12
N ARG A 17 12.00 -7.74 2.79
CA ARG A 17 12.66 -9.01 2.40
C ARG A 17 12.22 -9.49 1.01
N LEU A 18 10.94 -9.33 0.67
CA LEU A 18 10.36 -9.68 -0.63
C LEU A 18 10.64 -8.63 -1.72
N ARG A 19 11.46 -7.61 -1.41
CA ARG A 19 11.79 -6.48 -2.29
C ARG A 19 10.54 -5.82 -2.88
N LEU A 20 9.47 -5.72 -2.08
CA LEU A 20 8.26 -4.96 -2.41
C LEU A 20 8.49 -3.48 -2.08
N LEU A 21 9.10 -3.24 -0.93
CA LEU A 21 9.40 -1.90 -0.41
C LEU A 21 10.90 -1.74 -0.19
N SER A 22 11.38 -0.52 -0.39
CA SER A 22 12.69 -0.11 0.12
C SER A 22 12.65 0.00 1.64
N LEU A 23 13.80 0.18 2.29
CA LEU A 23 13.85 0.34 3.74
C LEU A 23 12.98 1.51 4.22
N SER A 24 13.02 2.65 3.52
CA SER A 24 12.19 3.82 3.84
C SER A 24 10.70 3.53 3.61
N GLY A 25 10.35 2.83 2.53
CA GLY A 25 8.98 2.40 2.27
C GLY A 25 8.46 1.44 3.35
N ALA A 26 9.29 0.50 3.81
CA ALA A 26 8.92 -0.45 4.85
C ALA A 26 8.66 0.25 6.19
N LEU A 27 9.50 1.23 6.57
CA LEU A 27 9.27 2.05 7.77
C LEU A 27 7.95 2.83 7.67
N ALA A 28 7.66 3.40 6.51
CA ALA A 28 6.39 4.09 6.27
C ALA A 28 5.19 3.13 6.38
N ALA A 29 5.29 1.92 5.81
CA ALA A 29 4.25 0.91 5.90
C ALA A 29 4.01 0.44 7.34
N VAL A 30 5.07 0.31 8.15
CA VAL A 30 4.93 0.01 9.59
C VAL A 30 4.19 1.16 10.29
N ALA A 31 4.60 2.41 10.05
CA ALA A 31 3.97 3.57 10.67
C ALA A 31 2.48 3.68 10.34
N LEU A 32 2.08 3.44 9.08
CA LEU A 32 0.67 3.41 8.66
C LEU A 32 -0.06 2.16 9.15
N GLY A 33 0.65 1.03 9.29
CA GLY A 33 0.08 -0.24 9.73
C GLY A 33 -0.31 -0.23 11.20
N ILE A 34 0.45 0.44 12.08
CA ILE A 34 0.16 0.49 13.51
C ILE A 34 -1.27 0.98 13.82
N PRO A 35 -1.76 2.14 13.32
CA PRO A 35 -3.13 2.57 13.58
C PRO A 35 -4.17 1.61 12.98
N VAL A 36 -3.91 1.11 11.79
CA VAL A 36 -4.83 0.22 11.05
C VAL A 36 -4.99 -1.14 11.75
N PHE A 37 -3.90 -1.85 12.01
CA PHE A 37 -3.91 -3.16 12.67
C PHE A 37 -4.14 -3.05 14.18
N GLY A 38 -3.69 -1.95 14.81
CA GLY A 38 -3.71 -1.76 16.25
C GLY A 38 -5.07 -1.43 16.83
N PHE A 39 -5.87 -0.64 16.10
CA PHE A 39 -7.16 -0.09 16.55
C PHE A 39 -8.33 -0.48 15.64
N GLY A 40 -8.12 -0.56 14.33
CA GLY A 40 -9.19 -0.85 13.36
C GLY A 40 -9.57 -2.33 13.25
N GLY A 41 -8.68 -3.24 13.64
CA GLY A 41 -8.91 -4.68 13.49
C GLY A 41 -9.06 -5.11 12.02
N TRP A 42 -9.67 -6.26 11.77
CA TRP A 42 -9.77 -6.84 10.43
C TRP A 42 -10.54 -5.97 9.43
N MET A 43 -11.56 -5.25 9.90
CA MET A 43 -12.37 -4.37 9.06
C MET A 43 -11.54 -3.30 8.36
N TRP A 44 -10.55 -2.71 9.05
CA TRP A 44 -9.65 -1.70 8.48
C TRP A 44 -8.41 -2.33 7.83
N ALA A 45 -7.92 -3.45 8.38
CA ALA A 45 -6.74 -4.13 7.87
C ALA A 45 -6.94 -4.76 6.49
N VAL A 46 -8.08 -5.41 6.23
CA VAL A 46 -8.32 -6.15 4.99
C VAL A 46 -8.27 -5.24 3.75
N PRO A 47 -8.95 -4.07 3.72
CA PRO A 47 -8.84 -3.15 2.59
C PRO A 47 -7.41 -2.64 2.37
N MET A 48 -6.68 -2.29 3.44
CA MET A 48 -5.27 -1.86 3.34
C MET A 48 -4.40 -2.95 2.73
N LEU A 49 -4.55 -4.18 3.22
CA LEU A 49 -3.78 -5.33 2.78
C LEU A 49 -4.10 -5.66 1.32
N ALA A 50 -5.38 -5.67 0.95
CA ALA A 50 -5.81 -5.89 -0.43
C ALA A 50 -5.20 -4.84 -1.36
N PHE A 51 -5.33 -3.56 -1.03
CA PHE A 51 -4.72 -2.47 -1.78
C PHE A 51 -3.21 -2.66 -1.91
N PHE A 52 -2.51 -2.92 -0.80
CA PHE A 52 -1.07 -3.07 -0.78
C PHE A 52 -0.58 -4.24 -1.64
N LEU A 53 -1.15 -5.43 -1.45
CA LEU A 53 -0.74 -6.65 -2.14
C LEU A 53 -1.02 -6.57 -3.63
N LEU A 54 -2.25 -6.18 -4.01
CA LEU A 54 -2.64 -6.08 -5.41
C LEU A 54 -1.83 -5.01 -6.14
N SER A 55 -1.65 -3.84 -5.53
CA SER A 55 -0.89 -2.77 -6.15
C SER A 55 0.58 -3.18 -6.34
N ASN A 56 1.19 -3.89 -5.39
CA ASN A 56 2.57 -4.35 -5.55
C ASN A 56 2.70 -5.47 -6.60
N LEU A 57 1.71 -6.37 -6.69
CA LEU A 57 1.68 -7.41 -7.71
C LEU A 57 1.55 -6.80 -9.10
N LEU A 58 0.58 -5.89 -9.29
CA LEU A 58 0.39 -5.15 -10.54
C LEU A 58 1.68 -4.41 -10.95
N GLY A 59 2.32 -3.72 -10.03
CA GLY A 59 3.58 -3.02 -10.31
C GLY A 59 4.73 -3.95 -10.70
N LYS A 60 4.81 -5.15 -10.12
CA LYS A 60 5.81 -6.15 -10.55
C LYS A 60 5.52 -6.68 -11.95
N VAL A 61 4.26 -6.98 -12.26
CA VAL A 61 3.85 -7.51 -13.57
C VAL A 61 4.00 -6.45 -14.67
N GLY A 62 3.58 -5.21 -14.41
CA GLY A 62 3.75 -4.08 -15.32
C GLY A 62 5.22 -3.81 -15.65
N LYS A 63 6.10 -3.87 -14.65
CA LYS A 63 7.56 -3.74 -14.85
C LYS A 63 8.15 -4.88 -15.68
N ALA A 64 7.80 -6.12 -15.39
CA ALA A 64 8.27 -7.27 -16.16
C ALA A 64 7.92 -7.13 -17.65
N ARG A 65 6.72 -6.62 -17.95
CA ARG A 65 6.31 -6.36 -19.33
C ARG A 65 7.03 -5.18 -19.97
N LYS A 66 7.21 -4.07 -19.27
CA LYS A 66 8.00 -2.91 -19.78
C LYS A 66 9.43 -3.31 -20.12
N ALA A 67 10.05 -4.16 -19.30
CA ALA A 67 11.38 -4.70 -19.54
C ALA A 67 11.45 -5.61 -20.78
N GLN A 68 10.40 -6.38 -21.06
CA GLN A 68 10.32 -7.22 -22.27
C GLN A 68 10.30 -6.40 -23.57
N PHE A 69 9.80 -5.17 -23.54
CA PHE A 69 9.69 -4.29 -24.71
C PHE A 69 10.78 -3.20 -24.76
N ASP A 70 11.82 -3.27 -23.92
CA ASP A 70 12.90 -2.27 -23.81
C ASP A 70 12.41 -0.82 -23.61
N LEU A 71 11.19 -0.64 -23.08
CA LEU A 71 10.56 0.67 -23.02
C LEU A 71 11.15 1.58 -21.93
N VAL A 72 11.69 1.04 -20.82
CA VAL A 72 12.34 1.80 -19.73
C VAL A 72 13.26 0.90 -18.87
N PHE A 73 14.52 1.30 -18.66
CA PHE A 73 15.39 0.75 -17.60
C PHE A 73 15.21 1.55 -16.29
N GLU A 74 14.25 1.20 -15.46
CA GLU A 74 14.08 1.83 -14.14
C GLU A 74 14.98 1.18 -13.09
N LYS A 75 15.87 1.99 -12.48
CA LYS A 75 16.68 1.62 -11.31
C LYS A 75 15.76 1.33 -10.11
N GLY A 76 15.62 0.06 -9.75
CA GLY A 76 15.09 -0.38 -8.46
C GLY A 76 13.56 -0.33 -8.37
N GLY A 77 12.91 -1.47 -8.62
CA GLY A 77 11.46 -1.57 -8.69
C GLY A 77 10.68 -1.49 -7.37
N GLN A 78 11.34 -1.15 -6.26
CA GLN A 78 10.76 -1.16 -4.91
C GLN A 78 10.05 0.15 -4.62
N ARG A 79 8.92 0.11 -3.89
CA ARG A 79 8.26 1.36 -3.48
C ARG A 79 8.99 2.02 -2.32
N ASP A 80 9.17 3.32 -2.41
CA ASP A 80 9.78 4.14 -1.37
C ASP A 80 8.74 4.78 -0.45
N ILE A 81 9.22 5.51 0.55
CA ILE A 81 8.38 6.24 1.49
C ILE A 81 7.42 7.20 0.78
N TYR A 82 7.84 7.86 -0.30
CA TYR A 82 7.02 8.82 -1.02
C TYR A 82 5.85 8.12 -1.70
N GLN A 83 6.09 6.99 -2.37
CA GLN A 83 5.01 6.20 -2.98
C GLN A 83 4.06 5.60 -1.94
N VAL A 84 4.59 5.13 -0.80
CA VAL A 84 3.77 4.58 0.28
C VAL A 84 2.88 5.66 0.90
N LEU A 85 3.42 6.86 1.14
CA LEU A 85 2.66 7.97 1.71
C LEU A 85 1.70 8.61 0.69
N ALA A 86 2.07 8.71 -0.59
CA ALA A 86 1.17 9.23 -1.62
C ALA A 86 -0.11 8.38 -1.75
N ASN A 87 0.06 7.06 -1.74
CA ASN A 87 -1.05 6.14 -1.94
C ASN A 87 -1.78 5.74 -0.64
N GLY A 88 -1.05 5.63 0.47
CA GLY A 88 -1.59 5.14 1.74
C GLY A 88 -1.72 6.22 2.83
N GLY A 89 -1.16 7.41 2.63
CA GLY A 89 -1.08 8.45 3.66
C GLY A 89 -2.44 8.98 4.07
N VAL A 90 -3.32 9.30 3.11
CA VAL A 90 -4.68 9.78 3.41
C VAL A 90 -5.48 8.75 4.22
N ALA A 91 -5.46 7.49 3.76
CA ALA A 91 -6.08 6.38 4.48
C ALA A 91 -5.47 6.18 5.88
N GLY A 92 -4.15 6.35 6.02
CA GLY A 92 -3.46 6.31 7.31
C GLY A 92 -3.86 7.44 8.25
N VAL A 93 -4.00 8.67 7.76
CA VAL A 93 -4.49 9.81 8.56
C VAL A 93 -5.90 9.51 9.06
N ILE A 94 -6.79 9.00 8.20
CA ILE A 94 -8.15 8.61 8.61
C ILE A 94 -8.11 7.52 9.69
N ALA A 95 -7.24 6.52 9.55
CA ALA A 95 -7.05 5.46 10.54
C ALA A 95 -6.52 6.00 11.89
N VAL A 96 -5.64 7.02 11.87
CA VAL A 96 -5.17 7.70 13.09
C VAL A 96 -6.30 8.48 13.75
N ILE A 97 -7.10 9.22 12.98
CA ILE A 97 -8.27 9.95 13.52
C ILE A 97 -9.25 8.95 14.14
N TYR A 98 -9.49 7.82 13.50
CA TYR A 98 -10.30 6.75 14.07
C TYR A 98 -9.70 6.20 15.37
N ALA A 99 -8.39 5.93 15.42
CA ALA A 99 -7.72 5.43 16.61
C ALA A 99 -7.87 6.36 17.83
N VAL A 100 -7.95 7.68 17.59
CA VAL A 100 -8.14 8.68 18.66
C VAL A 100 -9.61 8.89 19.01
N THR A 101 -10.50 8.89 18.03
CA THR A 101 -11.91 9.31 18.22
C THR A 101 -12.92 8.16 18.34
N GLY A 102 -12.56 6.95 17.92
CA GLY A 102 -13.47 5.80 17.85
C GLY A 102 -14.61 5.94 16.84
N ARG A 103 -14.57 6.95 15.97
CA ARG A 103 -15.63 7.29 15.02
C ARG A 103 -15.73 6.30 13.87
N VAL A 104 -16.65 5.34 13.99
CA VAL A 104 -16.87 4.28 13.00
C VAL A 104 -17.34 4.79 11.63
N ASP A 105 -17.94 5.98 11.59
CA ASP A 105 -18.36 6.67 10.37
C ASP A 105 -17.19 7.13 9.49
N LEU A 106 -15.95 7.04 9.98
CA LEU A 106 -14.74 7.27 9.19
C LEU A 106 -14.39 6.12 8.25
N PHE A 107 -14.95 4.92 8.46
CA PHE A 107 -14.62 3.75 7.66
C PHE A 107 -14.98 3.88 6.17
N PRO A 108 -16.17 4.39 5.78
CA PRO A 108 -16.46 4.66 4.37
C PRO A 108 -15.46 5.63 3.74
N LEU A 109 -15.08 6.70 4.45
CA LEU A 109 -14.10 7.68 3.97
C LEU A 109 -12.72 7.04 3.75
N TYR A 110 -12.32 6.17 4.68
CA TYR A 110 -11.10 5.36 4.56
C TYR A 110 -11.12 4.48 3.31
N CYS A 111 -12.23 3.77 3.07
CA CYS A 111 -12.41 2.94 1.88
C CYS A 111 -12.40 3.77 0.58
N THR A 112 -13.01 4.96 0.58
CA THR A 112 -12.98 5.88 -0.56
C THR A 112 -11.56 6.34 -0.87
N ALA A 113 -10.76 6.69 0.15
CA ALA A 113 -9.37 7.06 -0.03
C ALA A 113 -8.54 5.92 -0.65
N LEU A 114 -8.72 4.69 -0.17
CA LEU A 114 -8.05 3.52 -0.75
C LEU A 114 -8.52 3.22 -2.17
N ALA A 115 -9.82 3.34 -2.45
CA ALA A 115 -10.37 3.12 -3.77
C ALA A 115 -9.84 4.14 -4.79
N ALA A 116 -9.71 5.41 -4.39
CA ALA A 116 -9.12 6.44 -5.23
C ALA A 116 -7.64 6.16 -5.53
N ALA A 117 -6.85 5.79 -4.50
CA ALA A 117 -5.45 5.41 -4.69
C ALA A 117 -5.29 4.13 -5.54
N ALA A 118 -6.20 3.16 -5.37
CA ALA A 118 -6.26 1.96 -6.20
C ALA A 118 -6.55 2.30 -7.65
N ALA A 119 -7.53 3.17 -7.92
CA ALA A 119 -7.87 3.59 -9.28
C ALA A 119 -6.68 4.23 -10.00
N ASP A 120 -5.99 5.18 -9.35
CA ASP A 120 -4.81 5.85 -9.92
C ASP A 120 -3.65 4.88 -10.21
N THR A 121 -3.30 4.06 -9.21
CA THR A 121 -2.20 3.09 -9.32
C THR A 121 -2.52 2.01 -10.35
N TRP A 122 -3.72 1.44 -10.30
CA TRP A 122 -4.09 0.30 -11.14
C TRP A 122 -4.34 0.72 -12.59
N ALA A 123 -4.90 1.90 -12.84
CA ALA A 123 -5.08 2.40 -14.21
C ALA A 123 -3.73 2.53 -14.94
N THR A 124 -2.70 3.02 -14.25
CA THR A 124 -1.36 3.15 -14.81
C THR A 124 -0.74 1.79 -15.13
N GLU A 125 -0.80 0.85 -14.19
CA GLU A 125 -0.20 -0.48 -14.37
C GLU A 125 -0.98 -1.30 -15.42
N LEU A 126 -2.31 -1.36 -15.32
CA LEU A 126 -3.15 -2.07 -16.29
C LEU A 126 -3.08 -1.44 -17.68
N GLY A 127 -2.97 -0.11 -17.80
CA GLY A 127 -2.77 0.55 -19.08
C GLY A 127 -1.46 0.14 -19.76
N THR A 128 -0.40 -0.08 -19.00
CA THR A 128 0.88 -0.58 -19.53
C THR A 128 0.82 -2.03 -19.95
N LEU A 129 -0.03 -2.83 -19.31
CA LEU A 129 -0.38 -4.17 -19.79
C LEU A 129 -1.27 -4.10 -21.05
N ALA A 130 -2.22 -3.18 -21.07
CA ALA A 130 -3.06 -2.82 -22.21
C ALA A 130 -2.28 -2.68 -23.54
N LYS A 131 -1.30 -1.78 -23.53
CA LYS A 131 -0.60 -1.31 -24.73
C LYS A 131 0.42 -2.29 -25.32
N GLY A 132 0.69 -3.40 -24.64
CA GLY A 132 1.63 -4.41 -25.13
C GLY A 132 0.97 -5.62 -25.81
N THR A 133 -0.34 -5.59 -26.08
CA THR A 133 -1.06 -6.58 -26.91
C THR A 133 -1.25 -5.99 -28.29
#